data_AF-A0A9P6WW04-F1
#
_entry.id   AF-A0A9P6WW04-F1
#
_cell.length_a   1.000
_cell.length_b   1.000
_cell.length_c   1.000
_cell.angle_alpha   90.00
_cell.angle_beta   90.00
_cell.angle_gamma   90.00
#
_symmetry.space_group_name_H-M   'P 1'
#
loop_
_entity.id
_entity.type
_entity.pdbx_description
1 polymer ?
#
loop_
_entity_poly.entity_id
_entity_poly.type
_entity_poly.pdbx_seq_one_letter_code
_entity_poly.pdbx_strand_id
1 'polypeptide(L)'
;MTSSCLLILYLPASRADRSRLIRWRMGWIPGKPAPCSCGLGDTSRSHLMVCTLVPSALWCCLPVPPTGYVGHHIDYVLNLLPVSASARCPPFWSALCQILCHFDKICHPDIEYNSSSAPGQVWIDKSSAAAVP
;
A
#
# COMPACT_ATOMS: atom_id res chain seq x y z
N MET A 1 -19.44 4.44 8.43
CA MET A 1 -18.35 3.89 7.59
C MET A 1 -17.99 4.95 6.59
N THR A 2 -16.91 5.67 6.85
CA THR A 2 -16.62 6.98 6.25
C THR A 2 -16.16 6.86 4.80
N SER A 3 -16.47 7.90 4.02
CA SER A 3 -16.34 8.08 2.57
C SER A 3 -15.05 7.54 1.91
N SER A 4 -13.96 7.36 2.68
CA SER A 4 -12.62 7.02 2.22
C SER A 4 -12.41 5.57 1.75
N CYS A 5 -13.18 4.59 2.27
CA CYS A 5 -13.05 3.18 1.83
C CYS A 5 -13.65 2.93 0.44
N LEU A 6 -14.68 3.70 0.06
CA LEU A 6 -15.31 3.59 -1.26
C LEU A 6 -14.34 4.03 -2.36
N LEU A 7 -13.47 4.99 -2.09
CA LEU A 7 -12.51 5.54 -3.06
C LEU A 7 -11.56 4.47 -3.61
N ILE A 8 -11.10 3.55 -2.77
CA ILE A 8 -10.20 2.46 -3.15
C ILE A 8 -10.86 1.47 -4.13
N LEU A 9 -12.20 1.34 -4.08
CA LEU A 9 -12.93 0.44 -4.96
C LEU A 9 -12.89 0.92 -6.42
N TYR A 10 -12.88 2.23 -6.64
CA TYR A 10 -12.89 2.85 -7.97
C TYR A 10 -11.51 2.95 -8.62
N LEU A 11 -10.43 2.72 -7.86
CA LEU A 11 -9.07 2.73 -8.40
C LEU A 11 -8.84 1.50 -9.29
N PRO A 12 -8.24 1.67 -10.48
CA PRO A 12 -7.80 0.54 -11.29
C PRO A 12 -6.62 -0.14 -10.59
N ALA A 13 -6.90 -1.28 -9.96
CA ALA A 13 -5.93 -2.04 -9.18
C ALA A 13 -6.26 -3.54 -9.29
N SER A 14 -5.25 -4.39 -9.09
CA SER A 14 -5.48 -5.83 -8.97
C SER A 14 -6.37 -6.14 -7.75
N ARG A 15 -7.04 -7.30 -7.74
CA ARG A 15 -7.82 -7.74 -6.57
C ARG A 15 -6.96 -7.80 -5.30
N ALA A 16 -5.70 -8.23 -5.43
CA ALA A 16 -4.75 -8.32 -4.33
C ALA A 16 -4.38 -6.93 -3.79
N ASP A 17 -4.02 -5.99 -4.66
CA ASP A 17 -3.68 -4.61 -4.26
C ASP A 17 -4.87 -3.92 -3.58
N ARG A 18 -6.06 -4.05 -4.18
CA ARG A 18 -7.29 -3.50 -3.59
C ARG A 18 -7.58 -4.10 -2.22
N SER A 19 -7.40 -5.41 -2.06
CA SER A 19 -7.59 -6.07 -0.77
C SER A 19 -6.63 -5.53 0.29
N ARG A 20 -5.33 -5.39 -0.04
CA ARG A 20 -4.32 -4.85 0.87
C ARG A 20 -4.61 -3.40 1.28
N LEU A 21 -5.04 -2.56 0.33
CA LEU A 21 -5.43 -1.17 0.59
C LEU A 21 -6.61 -1.08 1.56
N ILE A 22 -7.66 -1.88 1.34
CA ILE A 22 -8.83 -1.93 2.23
C ILE A 22 -8.43 -2.44 3.61
N ARG A 23 -7.68 -3.55 3.68
CA ARG A 23 -7.22 -4.11 4.95
C ARG A 23 -6.38 -3.12 5.75
N TRP A 24 -5.49 -2.36 5.08
CA TRP A 24 -4.75 -1.28 5.73
C TRP A 24 -5.69 -0.20 6.27
N ARG A 25 -6.65 0.30 5.48
CA ARG A 25 -7.60 1.34 5.93
C ARG A 25 -8.48 0.88 7.09
N MET A 26 -8.85 -0.39 7.12
CA MET A 26 -9.66 -0.98 8.20
C MET A 26 -8.86 -1.30 9.46
N GLY A 27 -7.53 -1.09 9.45
CA GLY A 27 -6.66 -1.49 10.57
C GLY A 27 -6.55 -3.01 10.72
N TRP A 28 -6.82 -3.77 9.66
CA TRP A 28 -6.66 -5.23 9.64
C TRP A 28 -5.25 -5.65 9.24
N ILE A 29 -4.44 -4.72 8.72
CA ILE A 29 -3.00 -4.88 8.56
C ILE A 29 -2.29 -3.86 9.46
N PRO A 30 -1.42 -4.32 10.37
CA PRO A 30 -1.28 -5.71 10.82
C PRO A 30 -2.53 -6.15 11.58
N GLY A 31 -2.82 -7.46 11.56
CA GLY A 31 -3.92 -8.05 12.30
C GLY A 31 -3.60 -8.16 13.80
N LYS A 32 -3.55 -9.38 14.33
CA LYS A 32 -3.08 -9.60 15.69
C LYS A 32 -1.56 -9.35 15.76
N PRO A 33 -1.06 -8.60 16.76
CA PRO A 33 0.38 -8.47 16.96
C PRO A 33 1.03 -9.84 17.11
N ALA A 34 2.07 -10.08 16.32
CA ALA A 34 2.89 -11.27 16.34
C ALA A 34 4.37 -10.86 16.26
N PRO A 35 5.31 -11.70 16.76
CA PRO A 35 6.73 -11.40 16.65
C PRO A 35 7.14 -11.21 15.18
N CYS A 36 7.75 -10.08 14.87
CA CYS A 36 8.24 -9.81 13.52
C CYS A 36 9.52 -10.61 13.27
N SER A 37 9.65 -11.18 12.07
CA SER A 37 10.85 -11.92 11.65
C SER A 37 12.12 -11.06 11.55
N CYS A 38 12.00 -9.73 11.62
CA CYS A 38 13.17 -8.84 11.75
C CYS A 38 13.83 -8.88 13.13
N GLY A 39 13.15 -9.44 14.15
CA GLY A 39 13.66 -9.55 15.52
C GLY A 39 13.58 -8.27 16.36
N LEU A 40 13.02 -7.17 15.84
CA LEU A 40 12.99 -5.85 16.49
C LEU A 40 11.64 -5.47 17.13
N GLY A 41 10.73 -6.43 17.31
CA GLY A 41 9.44 -6.22 17.98
C GLY A 41 8.27 -6.92 17.31
N ASP A 42 7.06 -6.53 17.69
CA ASP A 42 5.83 -7.10 17.16
C ASP A 42 5.32 -6.37 15.92
N THR A 43 4.63 -7.10 15.04
CA THR A 43 3.95 -6.58 13.85
C THR A 43 2.82 -5.63 14.26
N SER A 44 3.15 -4.35 14.44
CA SER A 44 2.23 -3.23 14.65
C SER A 44 2.32 -2.23 13.49
N ARG A 45 1.30 -1.39 13.29
CA ARG A 45 1.33 -0.37 12.22
C ARG A 45 2.56 0.53 12.33
N SER A 46 2.91 0.92 13.55
CA SER A 46 4.10 1.72 13.85
C SER A 46 5.38 0.96 13.50
N HIS A 47 5.49 -0.31 13.88
CA HIS A 47 6.65 -1.14 13.57
C HIS A 47 6.84 -1.30 12.05
N LEU A 48 5.77 -1.54 11.31
CA LEU A 48 5.83 -1.70 9.85
C LEU A 48 6.39 -0.47 9.12
N MET A 49 6.26 0.75 9.69
CA MET A 49 6.84 1.96 9.10
C MET A 49 8.37 1.98 9.16
N VAL A 50 8.95 1.27 10.12
CA VAL A 50 10.41 1.28 10.40
C VAL A 50 11.04 -0.11 10.24
N CYS A 51 10.26 -1.09 9.80
CA CYS A 51 10.71 -2.47 9.69
C CYS A 51 11.73 -2.61 8.55
N THR A 52 12.88 -3.22 8.86
CA THR A 52 14.01 -3.40 7.94
C THR A 52 13.74 -4.40 6.81
N LEU A 53 12.69 -5.22 6.95
CA LEU A 53 12.22 -6.14 5.91
C LEU A 53 11.50 -5.44 4.76
N VAL A 54 11.17 -4.16 4.93
CA VAL A 54 10.57 -3.32 3.89
C VAL A 54 11.71 -2.55 3.21
N PRO A 55 11.94 -2.73 1.89
CA PRO A 55 13.03 -2.06 1.20
C PRO A 55 12.98 -0.53 1.35
N SER A 56 14.06 0.07 1.87
CA SER A 56 14.16 1.51 2.14
C SER A 56 13.92 2.37 0.89
N ALA A 57 14.38 1.90 -0.27
CA ALA A 57 14.22 2.59 -1.55
C ALA A 57 12.75 2.85 -1.93
N LEU A 58 11.82 1.98 -1.50
CA LEU A 58 10.39 2.19 -1.78
C LEU A 58 9.83 3.42 -1.06
N TRP A 59 10.35 3.71 0.14
CA TRP A 59 9.93 4.87 0.93
C TRP A 59 10.37 6.18 0.30
N CYS A 60 11.52 6.20 -0.40
CA CYS A 60 11.99 7.35 -1.16
C CYS A 60 11.07 7.70 -2.35
N CYS A 61 10.30 6.73 -2.85
CA CYS A 61 9.33 6.94 -3.92
C CYS A 61 7.99 7.49 -3.41
N LEU A 62 7.78 7.59 -2.09
CA LEU A 62 6.55 8.09 -1.51
C LEU A 62 6.63 9.59 -1.18
N PRO A 63 5.53 10.35 -1.35
CA PRO A 63 5.44 11.72 -0.85
C PRO A 63 5.69 11.78 0.65
N VAL A 64 6.55 12.70 1.09
CA VAL A 64 6.91 12.85 2.51
C VAL A 64 5.81 13.64 3.24
N PRO A 65 5.30 13.16 4.39
CA PRO A 65 4.34 13.91 5.18
C PRO A 65 4.95 15.21 5.71
N PRO A 66 4.18 16.31 5.81
CA PRO A 66 4.68 17.56 6.37
C PRO A 66 5.07 17.41 7.85
N THR A 67 5.99 18.25 8.31
CA THR A 67 6.41 18.31 9.71
C THR A 67 5.19 18.57 10.61
N GLY A 68 4.93 17.65 11.54
CA GLY A 68 3.76 17.72 12.44
C GLY A 68 2.56 16.90 12.00
N TYR A 69 2.63 16.13 10.90
CA TYR A 69 1.58 15.17 10.56
C TYR A 69 1.42 14.11 11.66
N VAL A 70 0.22 14.03 12.24
CA VAL A 70 -0.13 13.04 13.27
C VAL A 70 -0.83 11.85 12.60
N GLY A 71 -0.04 10.85 12.21
CA GLY A 71 -0.51 9.63 11.57
C GLY A 71 0.63 8.81 10.95
N HIS A 72 0.31 7.65 10.37
CA HIS A 72 1.32 6.86 9.66
C HIS A 72 1.56 7.40 8.26
N HIS A 73 2.81 7.30 7.77
CA HIS A 73 3.20 7.76 6.43
C HIS A 73 2.29 7.18 5.34
N ILE A 74 1.93 5.91 5.44
CA ILE A 74 1.01 5.27 4.48
C ILE A 74 -0.39 5.88 4.53
N ASP A 75 -0.90 6.29 5.70
CA ASP A 75 -2.21 6.95 5.79
C ASP A 75 -2.22 8.30 5.09
N TYR A 76 -1.12 9.06 5.21
CA TYR A 76 -0.91 10.30 4.46
C TYR A 76 -0.94 10.05 2.95
N VAL A 77 -0.13 9.10 2.47
CA VAL A 77 -0.05 8.78 1.03
C VAL A 77 -1.38 8.28 0.47
N LEU A 78 -2.11 7.47 1.23
CA LEU A 78 -3.44 7.00 0.84
C LEU A 78 -4.46 8.13 0.73
N ASN A 79 -4.30 9.22 1.48
CA ASN A 79 -5.16 10.40 1.37
C ASN A 79 -4.81 11.28 0.15
N LEU A 80 -3.64 11.09 -0.47
CA LEU A 80 -3.24 11.75 -1.72
C LEU A 80 -3.75 11.01 -2.97
N LEU A 81 -4.33 9.82 -2.82
CA LEU A 81 -4.84 9.07 -3.95
C LEU A 81 -6.02 9.81 -4.59
N PRO A 82 -6.09 9.85 -5.94
CA PRO A 82 -7.17 10.53 -6.62
C PRO A 82 -8.50 9.79 -6.38
N VAL A 83 -9.58 10.57 -6.34
CA VAL A 83 -10.95 10.07 -6.12
C VAL A 83 -11.57 9.52 -7.42
N SER A 84 -11.00 9.85 -8.58
CA SER A 84 -11.55 9.49 -9.88
C SER A 84 -10.89 8.26 -10.50
N ALA A 85 -11.71 7.35 -11.04
CA ALA A 85 -11.28 6.22 -11.85
C ALA A 85 -10.62 6.62 -13.20
N SER A 86 -10.81 7.87 -13.63
CA SER A 86 -10.17 8.46 -14.81
C SER A 86 -8.87 9.23 -14.48
N ALA A 87 -8.48 9.28 -13.21
CA ALA A 87 -7.24 9.95 -12.83
C ALA A 87 -6.01 9.20 -13.34
N ARG A 88 -4.98 9.96 -13.68
CA ARG A 88 -3.66 9.42 -14.03
C ARG A 88 -3.08 8.66 -12.84
N CYS A 89 -2.39 7.55 -13.13
CA CYS A 89 -1.68 6.78 -12.12
C CYS A 89 -0.66 7.68 -11.40
N PRO A 90 -0.73 7.82 -10.06
CA PRO A 90 0.28 8.57 -9.33
C PRO A 90 1.67 7.92 -9.48
N PRO A 91 2.75 8.69 -9.58
CA PRO A 91 4.10 8.13 -9.77
C PRO A 91 4.56 7.24 -8.60
N PHE A 92 4.02 7.48 -7.41
CA PHE A 92 4.30 6.70 -6.19
C PHE A 92 3.45 5.43 -6.06
N TRP A 93 2.50 5.19 -6.96
CA TRP A 93 1.50 4.11 -6.84
C TRP A 93 2.14 2.72 -6.73
N SER A 94 3.10 2.42 -7.61
CA SER A 94 3.79 1.12 -7.58
C SER A 94 4.50 0.90 -6.24
N ALA A 95 5.22 1.92 -5.77
CA ALA A 95 5.93 1.84 -4.48
C ALA A 95 4.96 1.63 -3.31
N LEU A 96 3.82 2.33 -3.29
CA LEU A 96 2.77 2.13 -2.29
C LEU A 96 2.24 0.69 -2.30
N CYS A 97 1.90 0.14 -3.47
CA CYS A 97 1.42 -1.24 -3.58
C CYS A 97 2.47 -2.26 -3.16
N GLN A 98 3.74 -2.03 -3.50
CA GLN A 98 4.85 -2.88 -3.08
C GLN A 98 5.06 -2.85 -1.56
N ILE A 99 5.04 -1.66 -0.93
CA ILE A 99 5.14 -1.54 0.54
C ILE A 99 4.01 -2.29 1.23
N LEU A 100 2.76 -2.12 0.78
CA LEU A 100 1.62 -2.84 1.34
C LEU A 100 1.73 -4.36 1.11
N CYS A 101 2.31 -4.80 0.00
CA CYS A 101 2.62 -6.19 -0.26
C CYS A 101 3.65 -6.73 0.74
N HIS A 102 4.71 -5.96 1.04
CA HIS A 102 5.69 -6.31 2.07
C HIS A 102 5.06 -6.40 3.46
N PHE A 103 4.19 -5.45 3.83
CA PHE A 103 3.49 -5.52 5.12
C PHE A 103 2.67 -6.78 5.25
N ASP A 104 1.90 -7.11 4.22
CA ASP A 104 1.05 -8.30 4.21
C ASP A 104 1.91 -9.58 4.36
N LYS A 105 3.04 -9.67 3.65
CA LYS A 105 4.01 -10.78 3.78
C LYS A 105 4.65 -10.86 5.17
N ILE A 106 4.97 -9.73 5.79
CA ILE A 106 5.52 -9.68 7.16
C ILE A 106 4.49 -10.17 8.17
N CYS A 107 3.21 -9.81 7.98
CA CYS A 107 2.12 -10.20 8.89
C CYS A 107 1.63 -11.63 8.64
N HIS A 108 1.81 -12.14 7.43
CA HIS A 108 1.32 -13.44 6.97
C HIS A 108 2.40 -14.19 6.16
N PRO A 109 3.49 -14.63 6.81
CA PRO A 109 4.60 -15.30 6.12
C PRO A 109 4.19 -16.64 5.49
N ASP A 110 3.14 -17.29 5.99
CA ASP A 110 2.66 -18.59 5.52
C ASP A 110 1.80 -18.51 4.24
N ILE A 111 1.45 -17.31 3.78
CA ILE A 111 0.60 -17.13 2.60
C ILE A 111 1.49 -17.04 1.36
N GLU A 112 1.33 -17.99 0.44
CA GLU A 112 1.93 -17.93 -0.88
C GLU A 112 1.19 -16.92 -1.77
N TYR A 113 1.88 -15.83 -2.12
CA TYR A 113 1.35 -14.79 -3.00
C TYR A 113 1.60 -15.14 -4.47
N ASN A 114 0.75 -15.99 -5.05
CA ASN A 114 0.76 -16.25 -6.49
C ASN A 114 -0.06 -15.18 -7.23
N SER A 115 0.54 -13.99 -7.42
CA SER A 115 -0.08 -12.93 -8.22
C SER A 115 0.48 -12.94 -9.64
N SER A 116 -0.40 -13.05 -10.64
CA SER A 116 -0.05 -12.98 -12.07
C SER A 116 0.52 -11.63 -12.52
N SER A 117 0.44 -10.59 -11.68
CA SER A 117 0.96 -9.25 -11.97
C SER A 117 1.73 -8.69 -10.78
N ALA A 118 2.79 -7.92 -11.04
CA ALA A 118 3.52 -7.19 -10.01
C ALA A 118 2.60 -6.18 -9.26
N PRO A 119 2.86 -5.88 -7.98
CA PRO A 119 2.05 -4.93 -7.21
C PRO A 119 1.96 -3.56 -7.89
N GLY A 120 0.74 -3.05 -8.06
CA GLY A 120 0.47 -1.75 -8.68
C GLY A 120 0.50 -1.73 -10.20
N GLN A 121 0.85 -2.84 -10.86
CA GLN A 121 1.07 -2.86 -12.31
C GLN A 121 -0.21 -2.62 -13.14
N VAL A 122 -1.37 -3.05 -12.63
CA VAL A 122 -2.66 -2.91 -13.33
C VAL A 122 -3.00 -1.45 -13.68
N TRP A 123 -2.70 -0.48 -12.81
CA TRP A 123 -2.96 0.93 -13.13
C TRP A 123 -1.95 1.48 -14.13
N ILE A 124 -0.69 1.05 -14.03
CA ILE A 124 0.40 1.47 -14.93
C ILE A 124 0.09 1.01 -16.35
N ASP A 125 -0.29 -0.26 -16.52
CA ASP A 125 -0.65 -0.83 -17.81
C ASP A 125 -1.88 -0.13 -18.41
N LYS A 126 -2.91 0.14 -17.60
CA LYS A 126 -4.08 0.90 -18.06
C LYS A 126 -3.74 2.33 -18.46
N SER A 127 -2.82 2.97 -17.74
CA SER A 127 -2.43 4.36 -18.00
C SER A 127 -1.55 4.49 -19.23
N SER A 128 -0.74 3.48 -19.52
CA SER A 128 0.08 3.41 -20.74
C SER A 128 -0.77 3.03 -21.98
N ALA A 129 -1.73 2.12 -21.84
CA ALA A 129 -2.66 1.78 -22.92
C ALA A 129 -3.54 2.97 -23.34
N ALA A 130 -3.90 3.86 -22.42
CA ALA A 130 -4.65 5.09 -22.71
C ALA A 130 -3.79 6.21 -23.34
N ALA A 131 -2.46 6.04 -23.41
CA ALA A 131 -1.53 7.01 -23.97
C ALA A 131 -1.12 6.71 -25.43
N VAL A 132 -1.66 5.65 -26.03
CA VAL A 132 -1.48 5.34 -27.45
C VAL A 132 -2.58 6.08 -28.25
N PRO A 133 -2.21 7.00 -29.16
CA PRO A 133 -3.16 7.78 -29.96
C PRO A 133 -3.88 6.95 -31.03
#